data_AF-A0A0G4MPF1-F1
#
_entry.id   AF-A0A0G4MPF1-F1
#
_cell.length_a   1.000
_cell.length_b   1.000
_cell.length_c   1.000
_cell.angle_alpha   90.00
_cell.angle_beta   90.00
_cell.angle_gamma   90.00
#
_symmetry.space_group_name_H-M   'P 1'
#
loop_
_entity.id
_entity.type
_entity.pdbx_description
1 polymer ?
#
loop_
_entity_poly.entity_id
_entity_poly.type
_entity_poly.pdbx_seq_one_letter_code
_entity_poly.pdbx_strand_id
1 'polypeptide(L)'
;LTGTQLAYAPGPGVYTPEVYTPGTVHHLVRGTVKQYSMPEGCFALEYARGWIPPMLLFGYADGFTSTVDFPTLYHTTRITAREMIGNLLKGKF
;
A
#
# COMPACT_ATOMS: atom_id res chain seq x y z
N LEU A 1 4.52 12.05 10.58
CA LEU A 1 4.89 10.66 10.23
C LEU A 1 5.73 10.14 11.38
N THR A 2 5.37 9.00 11.96
CA THR A 2 5.98 8.44 13.18
C THR A 2 6.28 6.97 12.98
N GLY A 3 7.17 6.40 13.81
CA GLY A 3 7.57 5.00 13.74
C GLY A 3 8.59 4.71 12.63
N THR A 4 8.93 3.43 12.51
CA THR A 4 9.99 2.94 11.61
C THR A 4 9.42 1.85 10.71
N GLN A 5 9.69 1.94 9.41
CA GLN A 5 9.38 0.91 8.43
C GLN A 5 10.64 0.12 8.09
N LEU A 6 10.55 -1.20 8.16
CA LEU A 6 11.57 -2.12 7.69
C LEU A 6 11.15 -2.68 6.33
N ALA A 7 12.07 -2.77 5.38
CA ALA A 7 11.84 -3.38 4.08
C ALA A 7 12.90 -4.43 3.75
N TYR A 8 12.47 -5.60 3.32
CA TYR A 8 13.35 -6.69 2.90
C TYR A 8 13.20 -6.94 1.41
N ALA A 9 14.32 -6.89 0.69
CA ALA A 9 14.36 -7.30 -0.71
C ALA A 9 14.38 -8.84 -0.82
N PRO A 10 13.67 -9.44 -1.77
CA PRO A 10 13.70 -10.87 -2.01
C PRO A 10 15.04 -11.26 -2.65
N GLY A 11 15.64 -12.35 -2.18
CA GLY A 11 16.82 -12.93 -2.81
C GLY A 11 17.67 -13.75 -1.85
N PRO A 12 18.43 -14.74 -2.36
CA PRO A 12 19.38 -15.47 -1.54
C PRO A 12 20.46 -14.51 -1.02
N GLY A 13 20.76 -14.56 0.28
CA GLY A 13 21.79 -13.73 0.89
C GLY A 13 21.32 -12.37 1.43
N VAL A 14 20.05 -11.98 1.22
CA VAL A 14 19.50 -10.73 1.76
C VAL A 14 18.85 -11.00 3.11
N TYR A 15 19.58 -10.75 4.19
CA TYR A 15 19.12 -11.00 5.57
C TYR A 15 18.98 -9.72 6.42
N THR A 16 19.40 -8.58 5.89
CA THR A 16 19.37 -7.29 6.59
C THR A 16 18.26 -6.40 6.02
N PRO A 17 17.43 -5.77 6.87
CA PRO A 17 16.42 -4.85 6.40
C PRO A 17 17.02 -3.52 5.95
N GLU A 18 16.36 -2.88 4.99
CA GLU A 18 16.42 -1.44 4.81
C GLU A 18 15.55 -0.78 5.88
N VAL A 19 16.08 0.24 6.57
CA VAL A 19 15.40 0.93 7.69
C VAL A 19 15.01 2.33 7.26
N TYR A 20 13.70 2.61 7.25
CA TYR A 20 13.13 3.89 6.91
C TYR A 20 12.57 4.57 8.17
N THR A 21 13.23 5.65 8.59
CA THR A 21 12.86 6.47 9.76
C THR A 21 11.93 7.62 9.37
N PRO A 22 11.31 8.32 10.33
CA PRO A 22 10.44 9.47 10.04
C PRO A 22 11.13 10.52 9.16
N GLY A 23 10.44 10.95 8.10
CA GLY A 23 10.95 11.93 7.13
C GLY A 23 11.70 11.32 5.95
N THR A 24 11.99 10.01 5.98
CA THR A 24 12.52 9.29 4.82
C THR A 24 11.40 8.84 3.89
N VAL A 25 11.77 8.54 2.64
CA VAL A 25 10.84 8.05 1.62
C VAL A 25 11.27 6.67 1.17
N HIS A 26 10.39 5.69 1.36
CA HIS A 26 10.55 4.39 0.74
C HIS A 26 9.97 4.41 -0.69
N HIS A 27 10.83 4.29 -1.69
CA HIS A 27 10.44 4.24 -3.09
C HIS A 27 10.43 2.80 -3.60
N LEU A 28 9.23 2.23 -3.80
CA LEU A 28 9.06 0.92 -4.44
C LEU A 28 8.92 1.09 -5.95
N VAL A 29 9.90 0.60 -6.70
CA VAL A 29 9.89 0.64 -8.16
C VAL A 29 8.90 -0.39 -8.71
N ARG A 30 8.14 -0.03 -9.75
CA ARG A 30 7.21 -0.95 -10.42
C ARG A 30 7.92 -2.24 -10.84
N GLY A 31 7.30 -3.38 -10.52
CA GLY A 31 7.84 -4.71 -10.85
C GLY A 31 8.85 -5.24 -9.84
N THR A 32 9.21 -4.45 -8.83
CA THR A 32 9.96 -4.94 -7.67
C THR A 32 9.00 -5.39 -6.58
N VAL A 33 9.41 -6.40 -5.82
CA VAL A 33 8.67 -6.91 -4.67
C VAL A 33 9.55 -6.67 -3.45
N LYS A 34 8.96 -6.21 -2.35
CA LYS A 34 9.62 -6.09 -1.04
C LYS A 34 8.64 -6.47 0.06
N GLN A 35 9.14 -7.10 1.10
CA GLN A 35 8.35 -7.36 2.31
C GLN A 35 8.49 -6.19 3.27
N TYR A 36 7.37 -5.67 3.77
CA TYR A 36 7.36 -4.61 4.77
C TYR A 36 7.07 -5.13 6.16
N SER A 37 7.66 -4.49 7.15
CA SER A 37 7.31 -4.65 8.56
C SER A 37 7.28 -3.29 9.24
N MET A 38 6.23 -3.05 10.02
CA MET A 38 6.04 -1.86 10.85
C MET A 38 5.71 -2.35 12.26
N PRO A 39 6.72 -2.75 13.06
CA PRO A 39 6.49 -3.47 14.32
C PRO A 39 5.92 -2.59 15.43
N GLU A 40 6.18 -1.29 15.40
CA GLU A 40 5.65 -0.30 16.34
C GLU A 40 4.58 0.58 15.67
N GLY A 41 3.93 1.45 16.43
CA GLY A 41 2.96 2.42 15.92
C GLY A 41 3.55 3.32 14.83
N CYS A 42 3.39 2.90 13.58
CA CYS A 42 3.93 3.58 12.41
C CYS A 42 2.81 4.27 11.64
N PHE A 43 3.03 5.54 11.31
CA PHE A 43 2.15 6.32 10.45
C PHE A 43 2.95 6.90 9.29
N ALA A 44 2.61 6.47 8.09
CA ALA A 44 3.24 6.87 6.83
C ALA A 44 2.18 7.37 5.84
N LEU A 45 2.63 8.18 4.88
CA LEU A 45 1.82 8.60 3.73
C LEU A 45 2.29 7.81 2.52
N GLU A 46 1.35 7.20 1.82
CA GLU A 46 1.63 6.45 0.61
C GLU A 46 1.14 7.23 -0.61
N TYR A 47 1.99 7.30 -1.63
CA TYR A 47 1.65 7.83 -2.94
C TYR A 47 1.84 6.74 -3.98
N ALA A 48 0.75 6.35 -4.64
CA ALA A 48 0.76 5.40 -5.74
C ALA A 48 0.47 6.12 -7.06
N ARG A 49 1.24 5.80 -8.11
CA ARG A 49 1.06 6.34 -9.47
C ARG A 49 1.04 5.22 -10.49
N GLY A 50 0.04 5.23 -11.36
CA GLY A 50 -0.09 4.29 -12.47
C GLY A 50 -1.52 3.81 -12.65
N TRP A 51 -1.68 2.64 -13.27
CA TRP A 51 -2.99 2.00 -13.39
C TRP A 51 -3.36 1.34 -12.06
N ILE A 52 -4.10 2.09 -11.23
CA ILE A 52 -4.49 1.69 -9.86
C ILE A 52 -5.52 0.55 -9.78
N PRO A 53 -6.56 0.44 -10.64
CA PRO A 53 -7.62 -0.57 -10.46
C PRO A 53 -7.13 -2.02 -10.25
N PRO A 54 -6.13 -2.54 -10.98
CA PRO A 54 -5.59 -3.87 -10.72
C PRO A 54 -4.97 -4.05 -9.33
N MET A 55 -4.42 -2.98 -8.74
CA MET A 55 -3.84 -3.01 -7.39
C MET A 55 -4.91 -3.25 -6.31
N LEU A 56 -6.18 -2.94 -6.59
CA LEU A 56 -7.27 -3.21 -5.65
C LEU A 56 -7.47 -4.70 -5.40
N LEU A 57 -7.21 -5.56 -6.39
CA LEU A 57 -7.28 -7.02 -6.20
C LEU A 57 -6.27 -7.48 -5.15
N PHE A 58 -5.06 -6.91 -5.19
CA PHE A 58 -4.04 -7.17 -4.18
C PHE A 58 -4.45 -6.64 -2.81
N GLY A 59 -4.97 -5.40 -2.75
CA GLY A 59 -5.43 -4.79 -1.50
C GLY A 59 -6.62 -5.51 -0.85
N TYR A 60 -7.47 -6.17 -1.63
CA TYR A 60 -8.62 -6.91 -1.12
C TYR A 60 -8.36 -8.39 -0.86
N ALA A 61 -7.19 -8.93 -1.23
CA ALA A 61 -6.90 -10.35 -1.12
C ALA A 61 -7.15 -10.86 0.31
N ASP A 62 -6.53 -10.23 1.32
CA ASP A 62 -6.71 -10.61 2.72
C ASP A 62 -8.16 -10.40 3.22
N GLY A 63 -8.83 -9.35 2.75
CA GLY A 63 -10.24 -9.10 3.05
C GLY A 63 -11.16 -10.21 2.54
N PHE A 64 -10.91 -10.76 1.35
CA PHE A 64 -11.72 -11.83 0.77
C PHE A 64 -11.34 -13.23 1.26
N THR A 65 -10.06 -13.49 1.49
CA THR A 65 -9.58 -14.86 1.76
C THR A 65 -9.27 -15.15 3.23
N SER A 66 -9.11 -14.12 4.07
CA SER A 66 -8.66 -14.26 5.46
C SER A 66 -9.70 -13.73 6.44
N THR A 67 -9.95 -12.42 6.44
CA THR A 67 -10.76 -11.76 7.47
C THR A 67 -12.26 -11.77 7.18
N VAL A 68 -12.65 -11.80 5.89
CA VAL A 68 -14.05 -11.84 5.43
C VAL A 68 -14.88 -10.67 6.01
N ASP A 69 -14.24 -9.51 6.19
CA ASP A 69 -14.86 -8.30 6.73
C ASP A 69 -15.55 -7.48 5.63
N PHE A 70 -16.79 -7.86 5.32
CA PHE A 70 -17.59 -7.21 4.28
C PHE A 70 -17.90 -5.72 4.53
N PRO A 71 -18.21 -5.26 5.76
CA PRO A 71 -18.34 -3.83 6.05
C PRO A 71 -17.11 -3.02 5.63
N THR A 72 -15.90 -3.46 6.03
CA THR A 72 -14.66 -2.76 5.66
C THR A 72 -14.44 -2.77 4.16
N LEU A 73 -14.66 -3.91 3.49
CA LEU A 73 -14.57 -4.01 2.03
C LEU A 73 -15.51 -3.04 1.30
N TYR A 74 -16.75 -2.91 1.78
CA TYR A 74 -17.72 -1.97 1.22
C TYR A 74 -17.27 -0.52 1.38
N HIS A 75 -16.80 -0.13 2.57
CA HIS A 75 -16.32 1.23 2.82
C HIS A 75 -15.11 1.57 1.93
N THR A 76 -14.12 0.68 1.85
CA THR A 76 -12.93 0.88 1.02
C THR A 76 -13.29 0.98 -0.46
N THR A 77 -14.17 0.09 -0.95
CA THR A 77 -14.63 0.11 -2.36
C THR A 77 -15.40 1.37 -2.69
N ARG A 78 -16.37 1.76 -1.84
CA ARG A 78 -17.21 2.94 -2.08
C ARG A 78 -16.40 4.23 -2.11
N ILE A 79 -15.48 4.40 -1.16
CA ILE A 79 -14.65 5.61 -1.07
C ILE A 79 -13.71 5.67 -2.27
N THR A 80 -13.03 4.56 -2.59
CA THR A 80 -12.11 4.49 -3.73
C THR A 80 -12.82 4.80 -5.05
N ALA A 81 -13.97 4.17 -5.31
CA ALA A 81 -14.75 4.41 -6.52
C ALA A 81 -15.22 5.88 -6.61
N ARG A 82 -15.70 6.45 -5.51
CA ARG A 82 -16.14 7.86 -5.45
C ARG A 82 -15.01 8.82 -5.82
N GLU A 83 -13.83 8.64 -5.22
CA GLU A 83 -12.70 9.54 -5.49
C GLU A 83 -12.12 9.34 -6.89
N MET A 84 -12.02 8.10 -7.38
CA MET A 84 -11.55 7.82 -8.74
C MET A 84 -12.48 8.42 -9.80
N ILE A 85 -13.78 8.14 -9.71
CA ILE A 85 -14.79 8.67 -10.65
C ILE A 85 -14.85 10.20 -10.52
N GLY A 86 -14.86 10.72 -9.30
CA GLY A 86 -14.92 12.16 -9.05
C GLY A 86 -13.72 12.93 -9.61
N ASN A 87 -12.50 12.37 -9.54
CA ASN A 87 -11.32 12.98 -10.14
C ASN A 87 -11.30 12.81 -11.67
N LEU A 88 -11.77 11.67 -12.19
CA LEU A 88 -11.92 11.44 -13.62
C LEU A 88 -12.89 12.45 -14.26
N LEU A 89 -14.05 12.69 -13.63
CA LEU A 89 -15.03 13.68 -14.10
C LEU A 89 -14.49 15.12 -14.06
N LYS A 90 -13.53 15.42 -13.17
CA LYS A 90 -12.82 16.71 -13.10
C LYS A 90 -11.68 16.82 -14.12
N GLY A 91 -11.46 15.80 -14.96
CA GLY A 91 -10.36 15.77 -15.93
C GLY A 91 -8.99 15.61 -15.30
N LYS A 92 -8.90 15.11 -14.06
CA LYS A 92 -7.63 14.79 -13.41
C LYS A 92 -7.27 13.34 -13.73
N PHE A 93 -6.38 13.15 -14.70
CA PHE A 93 -5.82 11.87 -15.13
C PHE A 93 -4.31 11.81 -14.89
#